data_AF-A0AB73IAC4-F1
#
_entry.id   AF-A0AB73IAC4-F1
#
_cell.length_a   1.000
_cell.length_b   1.000
_cell.length_c   1.000
_cell.angle_alpha   90.00
_cell.angle_beta   90.00
_cell.angle_gamma   90.00
#
_symmetry.space_group_name_H-M   'P 1'
#
loop_
_entity.id
_entity.type
_entity.pdbx_description
1 polymer ?
#
loop_
_entity_poly.entity_id
_entity_poly.type
_entity_poly.pdbx_seq_one_letter_code
_entity_poly.pdbx_strand_id
1 'polypeptide(L)'
;MKNLPAYEPPVDEQQLLLKWIRRARESQMSHYDMADLLSARDRQLGWLVTVLAAFVGTAVFASLNTSAVSLEIRILVGLVSVIAAVSSALQTYMRYAERAEKHRAAGARYGAVRRRLESVFAGDVDARDGHYLTAIRDELDRLAQDSPNVPPRNFYRTQRALSADPRRGTET
;
A
#
# COMPACT_ATOMS: atom_id res chain seq x y z
N MET A 1 19.40 14.83 -16.94
CA MET A 1 18.31 15.23 -16.03
C MET A 1 17.20 15.79 -16.91
N LYS A 2 16.00 15.20 -16.91
CA LYS A 2 14.87 15.78 -17.67
C LYS A 2 14.48 17.08 -16.95
N ASN A 3 14.53 18.21 -17.63
CA ASN A 3 14.00 19.47 -17.12
C ASN A 3 12.51 19.25 -16.82
N LEU A 4 12.16 19.24 -15.53
CA LEU A 4 10.77 19.31 -15.14
C LEU A 4 10.26 20.71 -15.53
N PRO A 5 9.05 20.83 -16.12
CA PRO A 5 8.48 22.15 -16.37
C PRO A 5 8.41 22.94 -15.06
N ALA A 6 8.56 24.26 -15.14
CA ALA A 6 8.47 25.14 -13.98
C ALA A 6 7.12 24.93 -13.28
N TYR A 7 7.13 24.93 -11.95
CA TYR A 7 5.88 24.85 -11.18
C TYR A 7 5.10 26.16 -11.35
N GLU A 8 3.90 26.06 -11.92
CA GLU A 8 2.97 27.17 -12.02
C GLU A 8 1.83 26.98 -10.99
N PRO A 9 1.58 27.96 -10.10
CA PRO A 9 0.44 27.91 -9.20
C PRO A 9 -0.87 28.10 -9.99
N PRO A 10 -1.98 27.47 -9.57
CA PRO A 10 -3.28 27.71 -10.20
C PRO A 10 -3.69 29.17 -10.02
N VAL A 11 -4.24 29.79 -11.07
CA VAL A 11 -4.65 31.21 -11.06
C VAL A 11 -6.16 31.41 -10.84
N ASP A 12 -6.94 30.34 -10.97
CA ASP A 12 -8.39 30.34 -10.77
C ASP A 12 -8.85 29.07 -10.04
N GLU A 13 -10.12 29.07 -9.61
CA GLU A 13 -10.75 27.94 -8.92
C GLU A 13 -10.76 26.66 -9.75
N GLN A 14 -11.01 26.77 -11.05
CA GLN A 14 -11.11 25.62 -11.95
C GLN A 14 -9.77 24.88 -12.04
N GLN A 15 -8.68 25.62 -12.21
CA GLN A 15 -7.31 25.10 -12.21
C GLN A 15 -6.93 24.52 -10.84
N LEU A 16 -7.35 25.16 -9.74
CA LEU A 16 -7.10 24.66 -8.39
C LEU A 16 -7.77 23.30 -8.18
N LEU A 17 -9.05 23.17 -8.52
CA LEU A 17 -9.81 21.93 -8.42
C LEU A 17 -9.19 20.82 -9.26
N LEU A 18 -8.86 21.07 -10.53
CA LEU A 18 -8.19 20.08 -11.38
C LEU A 18 -6.85 19.61 -10.78
N LYS A 19 -6.07 20.54 -10.22
CA LYS A 19 -4.80 20.24 -9.58
C LYS A 19 -4.98 19.44 -8.29
N TRP A 20 -6.06 19.66 -7.54
CA TRP A 20 -6.41 18.88 -6.35
C TRP A 20 -6.95 17.49 -6.71
N ILE A 21 -7.82 17.38 -7.70
CA ILE A 21 -8.33 16.08 -8.22
C ILE A 21 -7.16 15.21 -8.65
N ARG A 22 -6.23 15.77 -9.45
CA ARG A 22 -5.04 15.04 -9.91
C ARG A 22 -4.19 14.55 -8.74
N ARG A 23 -3.88 15.42 -7.78
CA ARG A 23 -3.08 15.07 -6.60
C ARG A 23 -3.78 14.02 -5.73
N ALA A 24 -5.08 14.17 -5.48
CA ALA A 24 -5.86 13.20 -4.73
C ALA A 24 -5.87 11.82 -5.42
N ARG A 25 -6.01 11.77 -6.74
CA ARG A 25 -5.92 10.53 -7.54
C ARG A 25 -4.54 9.89 -7.44
N GLU A 26 -3.48 10.68 -7.61
CA GLU A 26 -2.10 10.19 -7.50
C GLU A 26 -1.81 9.62 -6.11
N SER A 27 -2.24 10.31 -5.04
CA SER A 27 -2.13 9.83 -3.67
C SER A 27 -2.95 8.55 -3.44
N GLN A 28 -4.24 8.55 -3.80
CA GLN A 28 -5.13 7.39 -3.69
C GLN A 28 -4.49 6.14 -4.30
N MET A 29 -4.08 6.22 -5.56
CA MET A 29 -3.53 5.06 -6.28
C MET A 29 -2.18 4.63 -5.73
N SER A 30 -1.35 5.56 -5.29
CA SER A 30 -0.04 5.23 -4.70
C SER A 30 -0.20 4.51 -3.37
N HIS A 31 -1.24 4.86 -2.60
CA HIS A 31 -1.62 4.16 -1.39
C HIS A 31 -2.17 2.75 -1.68
N TYR A 32 -3.04 2.57 -2.68
CA TYR A 32 -3.49 1.23 -3.06
C TYR A 32 -2.36 0.35 -3.59
N ASP A 33 -1.48 0.88 -4.46
CA ASP A 33 -0.30 0.14 -4.94
C ASP A 33 0.61 -0.30 -3.76
N MET A 34 0.75 0.54 -2.72
CA MET A 34 1.48 0.17 -1.51
C MET A 34 0.76 -0.89 -0.69
N ALA A 35 -0.56 -0.79 -0.54
CA ALA A 35 -1.35 -1.80 0.14
C ALA A 35 -1.22 -3.17 -0.52
N ASP A 36 -1.31 -3.23 -1.84
CA ASP A 36 -1.18 -4.47 -2.61
C ASP A 36 0.22 -5.07 -2.49
N LEU A 37 1.25 -4.24 -2.59
CA LEU A 37 2.64 -4.67 -2.45
C LEU A 37 2.92 -5.24 -1.05
N LEU A 38 2.42 -4.59 0.00
CA LEU A 38 2.59 -5.06 1.38
C LEU A 38 1.76 -6.32 1.63
N SER A 39 0.54 -6.40 1.11
CA SER A 39 -0.31 -7.61 1.19
C SER A 39 0.33 -8.80 0.49
N ALA A 40 0.95 -8.59 -0.67
CA ALA A 40 1.68 -9.65 -1.38
C ALA A 40 2.89 -10.15 -0.57
N ARG A 41 3.65 -9.25 0.06
CA ARG A 41 4.78 -9.61 0.93
C ARG A 41 4.34 -10.36 2.18
N ASP A 42 3.24 -9.93 2.79
CA ASP A 42 2.64 -10.59 3.95
C ASP A 42 2.28 -12.05 3.62
N ARG A 43 1.54 -12.25 2.52
CA ARG A 43 1.18 -13.59 2.04
C ARG A 43 2.40 -14.44 1.70
N GLN A 44 3.39 -13.87 1.00
CA GLN A 44 4.60 -14.61 0.62
C GLN A 44 5.36 -15.11 1.85
N LEU A 45 5.53 -14.26 2.86
CA LEU A 45 6.22 -14.63 4.09
C LEU A 45 5.40 -15.62 4.92
N GLY A 46 4.08 -15.45 4.99
CA GLY A 46 3.17 -16.40 5.62
C GLY A 46 3.27 -17.79 5.00
N TRP A 47 3.22 -17.89 3.65
CA TRP A 47 3.40 -19.16 2.95
C TRP A 47 4.74 -19.82 3.25
N LEU A 48 5.84 -19.04 3.25
CA LEU A 48 7.17 -19.56 3.60
C LEU A 48 7.18 -20.15 5.02
N VAL A 49 6.68 -19.40 6.02
CA VAL A 49 6.63 -19.86 7.41
C VAL A 49 5.79 -21.13 7.55
N THR A 50 4.61 -21.17 6.93
CA THR A 50 3.71 -22.33 6.98
C THR A 50 4.36 -23.59 6.39
N VAL A 51 5.02 -23.48 5.22
CA VAL A 51 5.67 -24.63 4.58
C VAL A 51 6.85 -25.14 5.42
N LEU A 52 7.70 -24.23 5.92
CA LEU A 52 8.84 -24.63 6.75
C LEU A 52 8.38 -25.27 8.07
N ALA A 53 7.36 -24.71 8.71
CA ALA A 53 6.79 -25.26 9.94
C ALA A 53 6.16 -26.65 9.71
N ALA A 54 5.43 -26.83 8.61
CA ALA A 54 4.85 -28.12 8.23
C ALA A 54 5.94 -29.17 7.96
N PHE A 55 7.02 -28.78 7.26
CA PHE A 55 8.17 -29.65 7.03
C PHE A 55 8.82 -30.09 8.35
N VAL A 56 9.12 -29.13 9.24
CA VAL A 56 9.72 -29.42 10.55
C VAL A 56 8.82 -30.33 11.38
N GLY A 57 7.53 -30.00 11.48
CA GLY A 57 6.56 -30.81 12.21
C GLY A 57 6.50 -32.25 11.68
N THR A 58 6.41 -32.40 10.36
CA THR A 58 6.39 -33.72 9.70
C THR A 58 7.66 -34.50 9.98
N ALA A 59 8.84 -33.88 9.87
CA ALA A 59 10.12 -34.53 10.11
C ALA A 59 10.27 -34.98 11.58
N VAL A 60 9.84 -34.15 12.53
CA VAL A 60 9.81 -34.50 13.95
C VAL A 60 8.88 -35.69 14.20
N PHE A 61 7.65 -35.68 13.70
CA PHE A 61 6.72 -36.81 13.84
C PHE A 61 7.24 -38.10 13.17
N ALA A 62 7.85 -38.00 11.99
CA ALA A 62 8.44 -39.15 11.31
C ALA A 62 9.58 -39.77 12.13
N SER A 63 10.40 -38.94 12.79
CA SER A 63 11.49 -39.40 13.65
C SER A 63 11.03 -40.16 14.90
N LEU A 64 9.80 -39.94 15.38
CA LEU A 64 9.23 -40.71 16.49
C LEU A 64 8.97 -42.18 16.10
N ASN A 65 8.69 -42.44 14.82
CA ASN A 65 8.36 -43.76 14.31
C ASN A 65 9.58 -44.51 13.74
N THR A 66 10.69 -43.80 13.53
CA THR A 66 11.88 -44.35 12.87
C THR A 66 13.13 -44.09 13.72
N SER A 67 13.67 -45.13 14.34
CA SER A 67 14.88 -45.00 15.18
C SER A 67 16.16 -44.71 14.36
N ALA A 68 16.12 -44.83 13.04
CA ALA A 68 17.26 -44.74 12.12
C ALA A 68 17.30 -43.44 11.27
N VAL A 69 16.89 -42.28 11.82
CA VAL A 69 17.09 -41.00 11.12
C VAL A 69 18.58 -40.63 11.15
N SER A 70 19.18 -40.48 9.97
CA SER A 70 20.61 -40.14 9.81
C SER A 70 20.96 -38.77 10.41
N LEU A 71 22.22 -38.56 10.76
CA LEU A 71 22.69 -37.32 11.36
C LEU A 71 22.48 -36.12 10.43
N GLU A 72 22.68 -36.32 9.12
CA GLU A 72 22.52 -35.28 8.10
C GLU A 72 21.08 -34.75 8.05
N ILE A 73 20.09 -35.66 8.14
CA ILE A 73 18.67 -35.28 8.16
C ILE A 73 18.34 -34.50 9.43
N ARG A 74 18.88 -34.89 10.59
CA ARG A 74 18.66 -34.16 11.86
C ARG A 74 19.23 -32.74 11.79
N ILE A 75 20.44 -32.58 11.24
CA ILE A 75 21.06 -31.26 11.05
C ILE A 75 20.22 -30.41 10.11
N LEU A 76 19.76 -30.97 8.98
CA LEU A 76 18.90 -30.26 8.03
C LEU A 76 17.60 -29.78 8.70
N VAL A 77 16.91 -30.65 9.42
CA VAL A 77 15.67 -30.29 10.13
C VAL A 77 15.93 -29.21 11.17
N GLY A 78 17.05 -29.28 11.90
CA GLY A 78 17.47 -28.24 12.84
C GLY A 78 17.67 -26.88 12.16
N LEU A 79 18.39 -26.85 11.03
CA LEU A 79 18.59 -25.62 10.25
C LEU A 79 17.27 -25.05 9.72
N VAL A 80 16.40 -25.89 9.16
CA VAL A 80 15.08 -25.47 8.67
C VAL A 80 14.22 -24.93 9.81
N SER A 81 14.31 -25.51 11.01
CA SER A 81 13.61 -25.02 12.21
C SER A 81 14.05 -23.61 12.59
N VAL A 82 15.36 -23.34 12.56
CA VAL A 82 15.90 -22.00 12.82
C VAL A 82 15.39 -21.00 11.78
N ILE A 83 15.42 -21.35 10.50
CA ILE A 83 14.92 -20.48 9.42
C ILE A 83 13.41 -20.21 9.58
N ALA A 84 12.63 -21.22 9.94
CA ALA A 84 11.20 -21.09 10.21
C ALA A 84 10.94 -20.10 11.36
N ALA A 85 11.66 -20.27 12.47
CA ALA A 85 11.52 -19.40 13.64
C ALA A 85 11.91 -17.95 13.34
N VAL A 86 13.03 -17.72 12.66
CA VAL A 86 13.47 -16.37 12.25
C VAL A 86 12.47 -15.73 11.28
N SER A 87 11.97 -16.49 10.31
CA SER A 87 10.98 -16.00 9.33
C SER A 87 9.66 -15.62 10.02
N SER A 88 9.22 -16.44 10.99
CA SER A 88 8.03 -16.14 11.80
C SER A 88 8.22 -14.89 12.64
N ALA A 89 9.38 -14.71 13.28
CA ALA A 89 9.69 -13.49 14.03
C ALA A 89 9.67 -12.26 13.11
N LEU A 90 10.29 -12.36 11.93
CA LEU A 90 10.31 -11.27 10.94
C LEU A 90 8.88 -10.91 10.48
N GLN A 91 7.99 -11.90 10.31
CA GLN A 91 6.59 -11.65 9.95
C GLN A 91 5.90 -10.79 11.01
N THR A 92 6.07 -11.12 12.29
CA THR A 92 5.51 -10.37 13.42
C THR A 92 6.08 -8.95 13.51
N TYR A 93 7.39 -8.77 13.31
CA TYR A 93 8.02 -7.45 13.40
C TYR A 93 7.71 -6.53 12.21
N MET A 94 7.62 -7.07 10.99
CA MET A 94 7.43 -6.25 9.78
C MET A 94 6.01 -5.71 9.64
N ARG A 95 5.02 -6.38 10.26
CA ARG A 95 3.60 -5.95 10.34
C ARG A 95 3.03 -5.58 8.97
N TYR A 96 3.33 -6.38 7.95
CA TYR A 96 2.97 -6.05 6.57
C TYR A 96 1.46 -5.94 6.37
N ALA A 97 0.67 -6.86 6.91
CA ALA A 97 -0.80 -6.79 6.85
C ALA A 97 -1.37 -5.49 7.43
N GLU A 98 -0.92 -5.07 8.62
CA GLU A 98 -1.40 -3.83 9.24
C GLU A 98 -0.98 -2.58 8.45
N ARG A 99 0.28 -2.54 8.00
CA ARG A 99 0.74 -1.42 7.18
C ARG A 99 -0.03 -1.34 5.87
N ALA A 100 -0.34 -2.49 5.27
CA ALA A 100 -1.19 -2.56 4.08
C ALA A 100 -2.56 -1.94 4.36
N GLU A 101 -3.21 -2.31 5.48
CA GLU A 101 -4.51 -1.75 5.86
C GLU A 101 -4.45 -0.23 6.08
N LYS A 102 -3.41 0.29 6.73
CA LYS A 102 -3.21 1.75 6.87
C LYS A 102 -3.13 2.44 5.51
N HIS A 103 -2.45 1.83 4.53
CA HIS A 103 -2.42 2.34 3.17
C HIS A 103 -3.79 2.21 2.47
N ARG A 104 -4.55 1.11 2.64
CA ARG A 104 -5.91 0.98 2.07
C ARG A 104 -6.84 2.07 2.61
N ALA A 105 -6.83 2.31 3.92
CA ALA A 105 -7.62 3.32 4.57
C ALA A 105 -7.28 4.73 4.05
N ALA A 106 -5.99 5.05 3.93
CA ALA A 106 -5.55 6.32 3.34
C ALA A 106 -5.99 6.45 1.86
N GLY A 107 -5.85 5.38 1.07
CA GLY A 107 -6.32 5.33 -0.31
C GLY A 107 -7.82 5.62 -0.43
N ALA A 108 -8.64 4.98 0.41
CA ALA A 108 -10.08 5.19 0.45
C ALA A 108 -10.46 6.63 0.84
N ARG A 109 -9.78 7.22 1.84
CA ARG A 109 -9.98 8.62 2.24
C ARG A 109 -9.62 9.59 1.11
N TYR A 110 -8.48 9.40 0.44
CA TYR A 110 -8.12 10.21 -0.72
C TYR A 110 -9.12 10.06 -1.87
N GLY A 111 -9.64 8.85 -2.11
CA GLY A 111 -10.69 8.61 -3.09
C GLY A 111 -12.02 9.30 -2.77
N ALA A 112 -12.40 9.37 -1.49
CA ALA A 112 -13.58 10.12 -1.05
C ALA A 112 -13.42 11.63 -1.33
N VAL A 113 -12.27 12.21 -0.98
CA VAL A 113 -11.96 13.62 -1.29
C VAL A 113 -11.92 13.86 -2.79
N ARG A 114 -11.34 12.95 -3.57
CA ARG A 114 -11.32 13.02 -5.04
C ARG A 114 -12.73 13.13 -5.61
N ARG A 115 -13.65 12.23 -5.20
CA ARG A 115 -15.05 12.25 -5.66
C ARG A 115 -15.78 13.52 -5.25
N ARG A 116 -15.52 14.06 -4.05
CA ARG A 116 -16.06 15.34 -3.60
C ARG A 116 -15.54 16.50 -4.47
N LEU A 117 -14.26 16.50 -4.82
CA LEU A 117 -13.70 17.50 -5.74
C LEU A 117 -14.30 17.37 -7.15
N GLU A 118 -14.50 16.15 -7.63
CA GLU A 118 -15.13 15.87 -8.93
C GLU A 118 -16.59 16.38 -8.97
N SER A 119 -17.38 16.22 -7.90
CA SER A 119 -18.75 16.75 -7.84
C SER A 119 -18.80 18.29 -7.87
N VAL A 120 -17.94 18.94 -7.09
CA VAL A 120 -17.76 20.41 -7.11
C VAL A 120 -17.37 20.89 -8.52
N PHE A 121 -16.44 20.19 -9.16
CA PHE A 121 -15.96 20.51 -10.50
C PHE A 121 -17.05 20.32 -11.56
N ALA A 122 -17.91 19.30 -11.40
CA ALA A 122 -19.06 19.06 -12.26
C ALA A 122 -20.21 20.07 -12.09
N GLY A 123 -20.11 20.99 -11.13
CA GLY A 123 -21.10 22.03 -10.90
C GLY A 123 -22.28 21.59 -10.02
N ASP A 124 -22.10 20.56 -9.19
CA ASP A 124 -23.07 20.18 -8.17
C ASP A 124 -23.32 21.36 -7.21
N VAL A 125 -24.54 21.89 -7.22
CA VAL A 125 -24.93 23.10 -6.47
C VAL A 125 -24.86 22.84 -4.97
N ASP A 126 -25.20 21.62 -4.53
CA ASP A 126 -25.18 21.24 -3.12
C ASP A 126 -23.73 21.04 -2.60
N ALA A 127 -22.78 20.83 -3.51
CA ALA A 127 -21.36 20.67 -3.17
C ALA A 127 -20.62 22.01 -2.98
N ARG A 128 -21.19 23.13 -3.41
CA ARG A 128 -20.60 24.48 -3.34
C ARG A 128 -21.22 25.32 -2.22
N ASP A 129 -21.07 24.87 -0.98
CA ASP A 129 -21.41 25.69 0.20
C ASP A 129 -20.45 26.91 0.34
N GLY A 130 -20.70 27.84 1.27
CA GLY A 130 -19.86 29.05 1.40
C GLY A 130 -18.39 28.83 1.78
N HIS A 131 -18.01 27.62 2.21
CA HIS A 131 -16.68 27.31 2.76
C HIS A 131 -16.04 26.02 2.19
N TYR A 132 -16.58 25.48 1.10
CA TYR A 132 -16.24 24.15 0.61
C TYR A 132 -14.75 24.01 0.26
N LEU A 133 -14.11 25.04 -0.32
CA LEU A 133 -12.68 25.04 -0.64
C LEU A 133 -11.82 24.93 0.61
N THR A 134 -12.15 25.68 1.66
CA THR A 134 -11.44 25.63 2.95
C THR A 134 -11.63 24.26 3.58
N ALA A 135 -12.86 23.73 3.59
CA ALA A 135 -13.15 22.42 4.14
C ALA A 135 -12.38 21.30 3.43
N ILE A 136 -12.31 21.33 2.10
CA ILE A 136 -11.55 20.34 1.31
C ILE A 136 -10.05 20.50 1.53
N ARG A 137 -9.53 21.74 1.60
CA ARG A 137 -8.12 21.98 1.91
C ARG A 137 -7.73 21.38 3.26
N ASP A 138 -8.49 21.70 4.29
CA ASP A 138 -8.21 21.24 5.65
C ASP A 138 -8.38 19.70 5.76
N GLU A 139 -9.26 19.10 4.96
CA GLU A 139 -9.37 17.65 4.83
C GLU A 139 -8.13 17.05 4.15
N LEU A 140 -7.68 17.59 3.00
CA LEU A 140 -6.46 17.15 2.32
C LEU A 140 -5.21 17.28 3.21
N ASP A 141 -5.09 18.37 3.96
CA ASP A 141 -3.97 18.62 4.87
C ASP A 141 -3.96 17.60 6.01
N ARG A 142 -5.13 17.32 6.61
CA ARG A 142 -5.27 16.25 7.62
C ARG A 142 -4.93 14.87 7.03
N LEU A 143 -5.42 14.55 5.84
CA LEU A 143 -5.06 13.29 5.18
C LEU A 143 -3.55 13.19 4.96
N ALA A 144 -2.89 14.26 4.53
CA ALA A 144 -1.45 14.26 4.31
C ALA A 144 -0.65 14.07 5.61
N GLN A 145 -1.14 14.58 6.74
CA GLN A 145 -0.52 14.41 8.06
C GLN A 145 -0.72 12.99 8.62
N ASP A 146 -1.93 12.44 8.47
CA ASP A 146 -2.29 11.13 9.05
C ASP A 146 -1.78 9.94 8.22
N SER A 147 -1.54 10.16 6.92
CA SER A 147 -1.28 9.06 5.99
C SER A 147 0.13 8.47 6.16
N PRO A 148 0.27 7.14 6.05
CA PRO A 148 1.59 6.53 6.04
C PRO A 148 2.40 6.97 4.82
N ASN A 149 3.69 7.22 5.01
CA ASN A 149 4.57 7.65 3.91
C ASN A 149 4.60 6.62 2.76
N VAL A 150 4.41 7.11 1.53
CA VAL A 150 4.62 6.33 0.31
C VAL A 150 6.04 6.58 -0.22
N PRO A 151 6.91 5.55 -0.34
CA PRO A 151 8.26 5.74 -0.83
C PRO A 151 8.29 6.36 -2.25
N PRO A 152 9.21 7.32 -2.53
CA PRO A 152 9.24 8.04 -3.81
C PRO A 152 9.28 7.13 -5.04
N ARG A 153 10.03 6.01 -4.97
CA ARG A 153 10.09 5.03 -6.05
C ARG A 153 8.70 4.48 -6.43
N ASN A 154 7.86 4.20 -5.44
CA ASN A 154 6.53 3.66 -5.66
C ASN A 154 5.60 4.78 -6.15
N PHE A 155 5.64 5.95 -5.51
CA PHE A 155 4.88 7.13 -5.94
C PHE A 155 5.12 7.50 -7.41
N TYR A 156 6.39 7.61 -7.84
CA TYR A 156 6.74 7.90 -9.23
C TYR A 156 6.44 6.75 -10.19
N ARG A 157 6.41 5.50 -9.71
CA ARG A 157 5.94 4.37 -10.53
C ARG A 157 4.44 4.49 -10.78
N THR A 158 3.65 4.79 -9.75
CA THR A 158 2.21 4.97 -9.86
C THR A 158 1.84 6.15 -10.76
N GLN A 159 2.51 7.31 -10.62
CA GLN A 159 2.31 8.45 -11.51
C GLN A 159 2.60 8.12 -12.98
N ARG A 160 3.69 7.39 -13.25
CA ARG A 160 4.02 6.96 -14.61
C ARG A 160 2.96 6.02 -15.18
N ALA A 161 2.46 5.08 -14.37
CA ALA A 161 1.38 4.20 -14.78
C ALA A 161 0.09 4.98 -15.08
N LEU A 162 -0.28 5.94 -14.24
CA LEU A 162 -1.45 6.81 -14.44
C LEU A 162 -1.31 7.75 -15.65
N SER A 163 -0.08 8.12 -16.00
CA SER A 163 0.18 8.94 -17.20
C SER A 163 0.15 8.11 -18.47
N ALA A 164 0.53 6.83 -18.40
CA ALA A 164 0.51 5.90 -19.53
C ALA A 164 -0.89 5.32 -19.80
N ASP A 165 -1.68 5.07 -18.76
CA ASP A 165 -3.07 4.60 -18.87
C ASP A 165 -3.99 5.41 -17.94
N PRO A 166 -4.66 6.45 -18.46
CA PRO A 166 -5.57 7.27 -17.67
C PRO A 166 -6.76 6.51 -17.07
N ARG A 167 -7.16 5.37 -17.66
CA ARG A 167 -8.31 4.57 -17.19
C ARG A 167 -8.07 3.87 -15.85
N ARG A 168 -6.80 3.59 -15.54
CA ARG A 168 -6.40 3.01 -14.25
C ARG A 168 -6.84 3.83 -13.04
N GLY A 169 -7.02 5.14 -13.21
CA GLY A 169 -7.48 6.04 -12.13
C GLY A 169 -9.00 6.17 -12.01
N THR A 170 -9.77 5.72 -13.01
CA THR A 170 -11.23 5.88 -13.06
C THR A 170 -12.01 4.67 -12.56
N GLU A 171 -11.38 3.50 -12.45
CA GLU A 171 -12.02 2.21 -12.12
C GLU A 171 -12.07 1.88 -10.60
N THR A 172 -11.76 2.85 -9.74
CA THR A 172 -11.70 2.72 -8.26
C THR A 172 -12.40 3.88 -7.57
#